data_AF-A0A562QGA0-F1
#
_entry.id   AF-A0A562QGA0-F1
#
_cell.length_a   1.000
_cell.length_b   1.000
_cell.length_c   1.000
_cell.angle_alpha   90.00
_cell.angle_beta   90.00
_cell.angle_gamma   90.00
#
_symmetry.space_group_name_H-M   'P 1'
#
loop_
_entity.id
_entity.type
_entity.pdbx_description
1 polymer ?
#
loop_
_entity_poly.entity_id
_entity_poly.type
_entity_poly.pdbx_seq_one_letter_code
_entity_poly.pdbx_strand_id
1 'polypeptide(L)'
;MSMVARKMQEQEQRQVQTKKRIHRVRMQMTLGEKAIIAMMAVMSFIILSIVVHNYVSIYSTNQEVYQLEAAIGEQVQQNAGLSLQVLELSAPDRILDLATEELGMVLDDNKVKIVQN
;
A
#
# COMPACT_ATOMS: atom_id res chain seq x y z
N MET A 1 40.01 -67.64 -54.07
CA MET A 1 38.99 -68.55 -54.66
C MET A 1 38.18 -69.19 -53.52
N SER A 2 37.36 -68.49 -52.74
CA SER A 2 36.09 -67.80 -53.04
C SER A 2 34.99 -68.69 -53.63
N MET A 3 34.39 -69.60 -52.83
CA MET A 3 32.97 -70.00 -53.01
C MET A 3 32.33 -70.90 -51.93
N VAL A 4 32.94 -71.16 -50.77
CA VAL A 4 32.39 -72.16 -49.80
C VAL A 4 31.82 -71.61 -48.48
N ALA A 5 32.17 -70.42 -48.00
CA ALA A 5 31.60 -69.90 -46.74
C ALA A 5 30.79 -68.61 -46.89
N ARG A 6 30.30 -68.35 -48.11
CA ARG A 6 29.24 -67.37 -48.37
C ARG A 6 27.86 -67.82 -47.85
N LYS A 7 27.75 -69.01 -47.25
CA LYS A 7 26.48 -69.66 -46.86
C LYS A 7 26.45 -70.20 -45.43
N MET A 8 27.52 -70.05 -44.63
CA MET A 8 27.41 -70.30 -43.20
C MET A 8 27.35 -68.97 -42.47
N GLN A 9 26.12 -68.67 -42.06
CA GLN A 9 25.75 -67.70 -41.04
C GLN A 9 25.98 -66.25 -41.47
N GLU A 10 24.98 -65.54 -41.98
CA GLU A 10 23.57 -65.60 -41.53
C GLU A 10 23.45 -65.56 -39.98
N GLN A 11 24.54 -65.19 -39.29
CA GLN A 11 24.51 -64.44 -38.05
C GLN A 11 24.92 -63.01 -38.44
N GLU A 12 24.11 -62.12 -38.97
CA GLU A 12 22.66 -61.93 -38.84
C GLU A 12 22.05 -62.29 -37.47
N GLN A 13 22.88 -62.37 -36.43
CA GLN A 13 22.56 -61.60 -35.25
C GLN A 13 23.18 -60.24 -35.56
N ARG A 14 22.60 -59.48 -36.50
CA ARG A 14 21.71 -58.39 -36.11
C ARG A 14 22.07 -58.05 -34.68
N GLN A 15 23.05 -57.16 -34.56
CA GLN A 15 23.02 -56.22 -33.46
C GLN A 15 21.59 -55.66 -33.50
N VAL A 16 20.70 -56.29 -32.75
CA VAL A 16 19.68 -55.60 -32.01
C VAL A 16 20.51 -54.72 -31.08
N GLN A 17 21.08 -53.66 -31.67
CA GLN A 17 20.90 -52.35 -31.10
C GLN A 17 19.39 -52.27 -30.92
N THR A 18 18.94 -52.80 -29.79
CA THR A 18 17.78 -52.30 -29.09
C THR A 18 18.19 -50.87 -28.82
N LYS A 19 18.07 -50.03 -29.85
CA LYS A 19 17.92 -48.59 -29.70
C LYS A 19 16.83 -48.56 -28.67
N LYS A 20 17.22 -48.33 -27.41
CA LYS A 20 16.31 -47.99 -26.35
C LYS A 20 15.66 -46.75 -26.95
N ARG A 21 14.53 -46.95 -27.62
CA ARG A 21 13.70 -45.86 -28.09
C ARG A 21 13.37 -45.24 -26.75
N ILE A 22 14.09 -44.18 -26.43
CA ILE A 22 13.63 -43.20 -25.46
C ILE A 22 12.33 -42.76 -26.12
N HIS A 23 11.25 -43.46 -25.77
CA HIS A 23 9.92 -42.99 -26.00
C HIS A 23 9.93 -41.70 -25.21
N ARG A 24 10.14 -40.58 -25.93
CA ARG A 24 9.72 -39.30 -25.42
C ARG A 24 8.23 -39.50 -25.26
N VAL A 25 7.82 -39.91 -24.06
CA VAL A 25 6.43 -39.95 -23.67
C VAL A 25 6.02 -38.51 -23.84
N ARG A 26 5.41 -38.20 -24.99
CA ARG A 26 4.71 -36.94 -25.15
C ARG A 26 3.64 -37.07 -24.10
N MET A 27 3.84 -36.43 -22.95
CA MET A 27 2.80 -36.24 -21.95
C MET A 27 1.75 -35.41 -22.66
N GLN A 28 0.85 -36.11 -23.34
CA GLN A 28 -0.33 -35.53 -23.93
C GLN A 28 -1.17 -35.17 -22.71
N MET A 29 -1.02 -33.92 -22.25
CA MET A 29 -1.84 -33.41 -21.17
C MET A 29 -3.28 -33.72 -21.52
N THR A 30 -3.92 -34.46 -20.64
CA THR A 30 -5.30 -34.86 -20.84
C THR A 30 -6.17 -33.61 -20.86
N LEU A 31 -7.27 -33.61 -21.61
CA LEU A 31 -8.16 -32.45 -21.72
C LEU A 31 -8.60 -31.92 -20.34
N GLY A 32 -8.74 -32.82 -19.36
CA GLY A 32 -9.04 -32.49 -17.96
C GLY A 32 -7.92 -31.72 -17.24
N GLU A 33 -6.65 -32.11 -17.39
CA GLU A 33 -5.53 -31.38 -16.78
C GLU A 33 -5.43 -29.94 -17.30
N LYS A 34 -5.64 -29.74 -18.61
CA LYS A 34 -5.68 -28.39 -19.18
C LYS A 34 -6.82 -27.55 -18.59
N ALA A 35 -7.99 -28.14 -18.34
CA ALA A 35 -9.12 -27.45 -17.73
C ALA A 35 -8.83 -27.07 -16.27
N ILE A 36 -8.19 -27.95 -15.50
CA ILE A 36 -7.78 -27.66 -14.10
C ILE A 36 -6.76 -26.53 -14.07
N ILE A 37 -5.75 -26.56 -14.96
CA ILE A 37 -4.74 -25.50 -15.04
C ILE A 37 -5.38 -24.16 -15.44
N ALA A 38 -6.30 -24.17 -16.39
CA ALA A 38 -7.03 -22.97 -16.79
C ALA A 38 -7.87 -22.41 -15.62
N MET A 39 -8.57 -23.28 -14.88
CA MET A 39 -9.34 -22.88 -13.69
C MET A 39 -8.43 -22.30 -12.60
N MET A 40 -7.29 -22.94 -12.33
CA MET A 40 -6.30 -22.43 -11.38
C MET A 40 -5.74 -21.07 -11.80
N ALA A 41 -5.47 -20.88 -13.09
CA ALA A 41 -5.01 -19.60 -13.61
C ALA A 41 -6.06 -18.50 -13.38
N VAL A 42 -7.34 -18.76 -13.70
CA VAL A 42 -8.44 -17.82 -13.46
C VAL A 42 -8.59 -17.49 -11.97
N MET A 43 -8.59 -18.51 -11.11
CA MET A 43 -8.67 -18.33 -9.66
C MET A 43 -7.50 -17.50 -9.12
N SER A 44 -6.29 -17.77 -9.60
CA SER A 44 -5.09 -16.99 -9.22
C SER A 44 -5.21 -15.53 -9.63
N PHE A 45 -5.74 -15.26 -10.83
CA PHE A 45 -5.98 -13.89 -11.31
C PHE A 45 -6.98 -13.15 -10.43
N ILE A 46 -8.08 -13.80 -10.04
CA ILE A 46 -9.10 -13.20 -9.17
C ILE A 46 -8.49 -12.83 -7.81
N ILE A 47 -7.74 -13.75 -7.20
CA ILE A 47 -7.09 -13.52 -5.90
C ILE A 47 -6.09 -12.36 -5.99
N LEU A 48 -5.25 -12.34 -7.03
CA LEU A 48 -4.30 -11.26 -7.25
C LEU A 48 -5.01 -9.92 -7.44
N SER A 49 -6.12 -9.89 -8.19
CA SER A 49 -6.91 -8.67 -8.38
C SER A 49 -7.48 -8.14 -7.07
N ILE A 50 -7.99 -9.01 -6.20
CA ILE A 50 -8.51 -8.61 -4.88
C ILE A 50 -7.38 -8.05 -4.00
N VAL A 51 -6.23 -8.73 -3.98
CA VAL A 51 -5.07 -8.28 -3.19
C VAL A 51 -4.58 -6.91 -3.64
N VAL A 52 -4.43 -6.70 -4.95
CA VAL A 52 -4.01 -5.40 -5.50
C VAL A 52 -5.03 -4.31 -5.19
N HIS A 53 -6.33 -4.59 -5.35
CA HIS A 53 -7.39 -3.63 -5.04
C HIS A 53 -7.37 -3.20 -3.56
N ASN A 54 -7.23 -4.17 -2.65
CA ASN A 54 -7.13 -3.90 -1.22
C ASN A 54 -5.85 -3.13 -0.88
N TYR A 55 -4.72 -3.44 -1.53
CA TYR A 55 -3.47 -2.72 -1.31
C TYR A 55 -3.57 -1.24 -1.71
N VAL A 56 -4.22 -0.95 -2.84
CA VAL A 56 -4.48 0.42 -3.29
C VAL A 56 -5.37 1.16 -2.28
N SER A 57 -6.44 0.52 -1.79
CA SER A 57 -7.35 1.11 -0.81
C SER A 57 -6.65 1.40 0.53
N ILE A 58 -5.81 0.49 1.01
CA ILE A 58 -5.04 0.69 2.25
C ILE A 58 -4.03 1.83 2.06
N TYR A 59 -3.34 1.87 0.93
CA TYR A 59 -2.36 2.91 0.66
C TYR A 59 -3.00 4.30 0.57
N SER A 60 -4.11 4.44 -0.16
CA SER A 60 -4.82 5.72 -0.27
C SER A 60 -5.35 6.18 1.09
N THR A 61 -5.90 5.26 1.89
CA THR A 61 -6.42 5.56 3.23
C THR A 61 -5.29 6.01 4.16
N ASN A 62 -4.15 5.32 4.16
CA ASN A 62 -3.00 5.73 4.97
C ASN A 62 -2.49 7.12 4.57
N GLN A 63 -2.42 7.41 3.27
CA GLN A 63 -2.00 8.72 2.80
C GLN A 63 -2.98 9.83 3.22
N GLU A 64 -4.28 9.57 3.14
CA GLU A 64 -5.32 10.49 3.61
C GLU A 64 -5.22 10.73 5.12
N VAL A 65 -4.97 9.68 5.92
CA VAL A 65 -4.74 9.80 7.36
C VAL A 65 -3.53 10.69 7.64
N TYR A 66 -2.38 10.47 6.98
CA TYR A 66 -1.20 11.31 7.18
C TYR A 66 -1.44 12.79 6.81
N GLN A 67 -2.18 13.04 5.73
CA GLN A 67 -2.55 14.40 5.34
C GLN A 67 -3.47 15.06 6.37
N LEU A 68 -4.45 14.30 6.87
CA LEU A 68 -5.38 14.79 7.88
C LEU A 68 -4.67 15.07 9.22
N GLU A 69 -3.76 14.20 9.65
CA GLU A 69 -2.94 14.42 10.84
C GLU A 69 -2.08 15.68 10.72
N ALA A 70 -1.48 15.93 9.56
CA ALA A 70 -0.73 17.15 9.30
C ALA A 70 -1.62 18.40 9.37
N ALA A 71 -2.81 18.36 8.74
CA ALA A 71 -3.77 19.47 8.78
C ALA A 71 -4.28 19.75 10.20
N ILE A 72 -4.54 18.71 10.99
CA ILE A 72 -4.90 18.86 12.41
C ILE A 72 -3.76 19.52 13.19
N GLY A 73 -2.52 19.09 12.98
CA GLY A 73 -1.34 19.69 13.62
C GLY A 73 -1.22 21.17 13.33
N GLU A 74 -1.39 21.57 12.06
CA GLU A 74 -1.40 22.98 11.66
C GLU A 74 -2.54 23.76 12.33
N GLN A 75 -3.76 23.22 12.32
CA GLN A 75 -4.91 23.88 12.93
C GLN A 75 -4.75 24.05 14.45
N VAL A 76 -4.16 23.07 15.14
CA VAL A 76 -3.85 23.16 16.57
C VAL A 76 -2.87 24.30 16.83
N GLN A 77 -1.83 24.44 16.00
CA GLN A 77 -0.86 25.53 16.13
C GLN A 77 -1.52 26.90 15.88
N GLN A 78 -2.35 27.02 14.85
CA GLN A 78 -3.10 28.24 14.58
C GLN A 78 -4.03 28.60 15.75
N ASN A 79 -4.76 27.62 16.28
CA ASN A 79 -5.65 27.82 17.43
C ASN A 79 -4.89 28.24 18.68
N ALA A 80 -3.72 27.65 18.94
CA ALA A 80 -2.85 28.06 20.05
C ALA A 80 -2.38 29.51 19.89
N GLY A 81 -1.98 29.90 18.67
CA GLY A 81 -1.60 31.28 18.37
C GLY A 81 -2.76 32.28 18.52
N LEU A 82 -3.96 31.91 18.08
CA LEU A 82 -5.16 32.73 18.28
C LEU A 82 -5.55 32.84 19.76
N SER A 83 -5.44 31.74 20.51
CA SER A 83 -5.70 31.75 21.95
C SER A 83 -4.74 32.67 22.69
N LEU A 84 -3.46 32.69 22.29
CA LEU A 84 -2.48 33.61 22.87
C LEU A 84 -2.83 35.07 22.55
N GLN A 85 -3.20 35.36 21.29
CA GLN A 85 -3.66 36.70 20.90
C GLN A 85 -4.88 37.14 21.70
N VAL A 86 -5.87 36.26 21.89
CA VAL A 86 -7.03 36.59 22.72
C VAL A 86 -6.62 36.92 24.14
N LEU A 87 -5.68 36.16 24.72
CA LEU A 87 -5.18 36.40 26.08
C LEU A 87 -4.46 37.75 26.19
N GLU A 88 -3.60 38.07 25.22
CA GLU A 88 -2.90 39.37 25.16
C GLU A 88 -3.87 40.53 24.93
N LEU A 89 -4.82 40.38 24.01
CA LEU A 89 -5.81 41.41 23.69
C LEU A 89 -6.80 41.63 24.83
N SER A 90 -7.12 40.58 25.59
CA SER A 90 -8.04 40.63 26.73
C SER A 90 -7.34 40.99 28.05
N ALA A 91 -6.02 41.23 28.02
CA ALA A 91 -5.26 41.60 29.21
C ALA A 91 -5.82 42.93 29.79
N PRO A 92 -6.18 42.97 31.08
CA PRO A 92 -6.77 44.15 31.70
C PRO A 92 -5.92 45.40 31.54
N ASP A 93 -4.60 45.27 31.71
CA ASP A 93 -3.65 46.37 31.58
C ASP A 93 -3.70 46.98 30.18
N ARG A 94 -3.65 46.14 29.13
CA ARG A 94 -3.76 46.60 27.75
C ARG A 94 -5.08 47.33 27.48
N ILE A 95 -6.19 46.80 28.01
CA ILE A 95 -7.51 47.43 27.84
C ILE A 95 -7.55 48.79 28.56
N LEU A 96 -6.95 48.90 29.74
CA LEU A 96 -6.84 50.14 30.50
C LEU A 96 -5.98 51.19 29.77
N ASP A 97 -4.84 50.78 29.25
CA ASP A 97 -3.94 51.66 28.48
C ASP A 97 -4.66 52.17 27.23
N LEU A 98 -5.30 51.28 26.46
CA LEU A 98 -6.11 51.66 25.29
C LEU A 98 -7.24 52.64 25.65
N ALA A 99 -7.93 52.39 26.77
CA ALA A 99 -9.02 53.22 27.25
C ALA A 99 -8.58 54.64 27.64
N THR A 100 -7.44 54.75 28.32
CA THR A 100 -6.95 56.03 28.84
C THR A 100 -6.16 56.83 27.81
N GLU A 101 -5.28 56.18 27.05
CA GLU A 101 -4.37 56.85 26.11
C GLU A 101 -5.04 57.14 24.76
N GLU A 102 -5.70 56.15 24.14
CA GLU A 102 -6.29 56.33 22.81
C GLU A 102 -7.71 56.91 22.87
N LEU A 103 -8.51 56.50 23.86
CA LEU A 103 -9.92 56.88 23.98
C LEU A 103 -10.17 58.02 24.97
N GLY A 104 -9.16 58.43 25.75
CA GLY A 104 -9.26 59.55 26.70
C GLY A 104 -10.24 59.31 27.86
N MET A 105 -10.53 58.04 28.18
CA MET A 105 -11.40 57.68 29.30
C MET A 105 -10.64 57.80 30.63
N VAL A 106 -11.34 58.09 31.72
CA VAL A 106 -10.76 58.22 33.07
C VAL A 106 -11.38 57.15 33.97
N LEU A 107 -10.53 56.48 34.75
CA LEU A 107 -10.96 55.45 35.68
C LEU A 107 -11.70 56.08 36.88
N ASP A 108 -12.90 55.56 37.19
CA ASP A 108 -13.68 55.94 38.38
C ASP A 108 -13.47 54.88 39.46
N ASP A 109 -12.63 55.19 40.45
CA ASP A 109 -12.24 54.29 41.53
C ASP A 109 -13.44 53.78 42.35
N ASN A 110 -14.57 54.51 42.36
CA ASN A 110 -15.79 54.10 43.08
C ASN A 110 -16.57 52.98 42.37
N LYS A 111 -16.23 52.68 41.11
CA LYS A 111 -16.91 51.67 40.28
C LYS A 111 -16.03 50.48 39.91
N VAL A 112 -14.84 50.38 40.49
CA VAL A 112 -13.93 49.25 40.26
C VAL A 112 -14.49 48.00 40.95
N LYS A 113 -14.64 46.90 40.19
CA LYS A 113 -14.99 45.58 40.71
C LYS A 113 -13.79 44.65 40.56
N ILE A 114 -13.33 44.08 41.67
CA ILE A 114 -12.29 43.06 41.67
C ILE A 114 -12.94 41.75 41.23
N VAL A 115 -12.56 41.24 40.06
CA VAL A 115 -12.99 39.92 39.58
C VAL A 115 -11.90 38.93 40.01
N GLN A 116 -12.23 38.03 40.94
CA GLN A 116 -11.36 36.88 41.23
C GLN A 116 -11.64 35.81 40.19
N ASN A 117 -10.57 35.33 39.54
CA ASN A 117 -10.60 34.25 38.57
C ASN A 117 -10.33 32.91 39.25
#